data_AF-A0A7L2BYZ3-F1
#
_entry.id   AF-A0A7L2BYZ3-F1
#
_cell.length_a   1.000
_cell.length_b   1.000
_cell.length_c   1.000
_cell.angle_alpha   90.00
_cell.angle_beta   90.00
_cell.angle_gamma   90.00
#
_symmetry.space_group_name_H-M   'P 1'
#
loop_
_entity.id
_entity.type
_entity.pdbx_description
1 polymer ?
#
loop_
_entity_poly.entity_id
_entity_poly.type
_entity_poly.pdbx_seq_one_letter_code
_entity_poly.pdbx_strand_id
1 'polypeptide(L)'
;RGISSAQRPKRPLTGYLRFVVDNRAAFREKNPEVSNLELVKKLAGAWKELPASQKQVYDEAGKTEWKRYGEQMAAYKAQLSPAQAAALKEERRRLQAKRRSIRAKRELNLLGKPKRARTAFNIFLSENFQESEGVSPVAKMKKLYDTWQKMPTSQKQPYLQLAEDDKVRYENEMKSWEAKMLQLGREDLVRSKKQRHKKKPAPTAKPAATAKASSAGNKAKLKKSEE
;
A
#
# COMPACT_ATOMS: atom_id res chain seq x y z
N ARG A 1 0.26 22.45 17.68
CA ARG A 1 0.88 21.11 17.57
C ARG A 1 -0.16 20.15 17.02
N GLY A 2 0.11 19.46 15.89
CA GLY A 2 -0.88 18.62 15.21
C GLY A 2 -1.17 17.34 15.99
N ILE A 3 -2.44 17.06 16.27
CA ILE A 3 -2.88 15.85 16.94
C ILE A 3 -2.73 14.68 15.96
N SER A 4 -1.71 13.84 16.18
CA SER A 4 -1.42 12.63 15.41
C SER A 4 -2.26 11.46 15.91
N SER A 5 -2.53 10.46 15.06
CA SER A 5 -3.18 9.20 15.47
C SER A 5 -2.45 8.49 16.62
N ALA A 6 -1.19 8.85 16.88
CA ALA A 6 -0.39 8.43 18.03
C ALA A 6 -0.90 8.95 19.39
N GLN A 7 -1.60 10.10 19.43
CA GLN A 7 -2.16 10.69 20.66
C GLN A 7 -3.52 10.11 21.04
N ARG A 8 -4.12 9.31 20.15
CA ARG A 8 -5.37 8.63 20.44
C ARG A 8 -5.15 7.55 21.51
N PRO A 9 -5.91 7.54 22.61
CA PRO A 9 -5.85 6.46 23.60
C PRO A 9 -6.03 5.08 22.93
N LYS A 10 -5.20 4.12 23.32
CA LYS A 10 -5.25 2.74 22.82
C LYS A 10 -6.25 1.95 23.65
N ARG A 11 -6.96 1.01 23.02
CA ARG A 11 -7.86 0.09 23.74
C ARG A 11 -7.02 -0.72 24.73
N PRO A 12 -7.47 -0.90 25.98
CA PRO A 12 -6.73 -1.66 26.96
C PRO A 12 -6.80 -3.15 26.63
N LEU A 13 -5.90 -3.91 27.26
CA LEU A 13 -5.84 -5.36 27.10
C LEU A 13 -7.03 -6.02 27.81
N THR A 14 -7.53 -7.10 27.23
CA THR A 14 -8.47 -8.01 27.92
C THR A 14 -7.73 -8.82 29.00
N GLY A 15 -8.46 -9.46 29.92
CA GLY A 15 -7.85 -10.27 30.98
C GLY A 15 -6.87 -11.32 30.46
N TYR A 16 -7.27 -12.08 29.44
CA TYR A 16 -6.38 -13.03 28.77
C TYR A 16 -5.12 -12.37 28.16
N LEU A 17 -5.27 -11.25 27.43
CA LEU A 17 -4.12 -10.59 26.81
C LEU A 17 -3.18 -9.98 27.86
N ARG A 18 -3.72 -9.53 29.00
CA ARG A 18 -2.93 -9.10 30.15
C ARG A 18 -2.12 -10.28 30.70
N PHE A 19 -2.77 -11.40 30.99
CA PHE A 19 -2.10 -12.63 31.40
C PHE A 19 -0.98 -13.04 30.44
N VAL A 20 -1.23 -13.00 29.13
CA VAL A 20 -0.22 -13.30 28.11
C VAL A 20 0.97 -12.35 28.22
N VAL A 21 0.74 -11.03 28.33
CA VAL A 21 1.83 -10.05 28.44
C VAL A 21 2.66 -10.28 29.71
N ASP A 22 2.01 -10.47 30.85
CA ASP A 22 2.67 -10.61 32.15
C ASP A 22 3.48 -11.91 32.24
N ASN A 23 2.98 -12.99 31.64
CA ASN A 23 3.61 -14.31 31.73
C ASN A 23 4.54 -14.64 30.55
N ARG A 24 4.52 -13.85 29.46
CA ARG A 24 5.30 -14.17 28.25
C ARG A 24 6.81 -14.26 28.49
N ALA A 25 7.35 -13.40 29.36
CA ALA A 25 8.78 -13.40 29.68
C ALA A 25 9.18 -14.71 30.38
N ALA A 26 8.49 -15.07 31.47
CA ALA A 26 8.73 -16.30 32.22
C ALA A 26 8.53 -17.56 31.35
N PHE A 27 7.51 -17.58 30.50
CA PHE A 27 7.31 -18.69 29.56
C PHE A 27 8.44 -18.78 28.53
N ARG A 28 8.97 -17.65 28.05
CA ARG A 28 10.10 -17.65 27.10
C ARG A 28 11.39 -18.12 27.74
N GLU A 29 11.65 -17.73 28.98
CA GLU A 29 12.82 -18.18 29.74
C GLU A 29 12.82 -19.71 29.90
N LYS A 30 11.64 -20.30 30.19
CA LYS A 30 11.48 -21.76 30.27
C LYS A 30 11.44 -22.46 28.91
N ASN A 31 11.31 -21.72 27.82
CA ASN A 31 11.14 -22.25 26.46
C ASN A 31 11.91 -21.40 25.42
N PRO A 32 13.24 -21.27 25.54
CA PRO A 32 14.02 -20.33 24.72
C PRO A 32 14.00 -20.69 23.23
N GLU A 33 14.02 -21.97 22.91
CA GLU A 33 14.04 -22.50 21.53
C GLU A 33 12.66 -22.54 20.85
N VAL A 34 11.58 -22.28 21.61
CA VAL A 34 10.22 -22.42 21.10
C VAL A 34 9.81 -21.18 20.31
N SER A 35 9.25 -21.40 19.12
CA SER A 35 8.73 -20.32 18.30
C SER A 35 7.67 -19.48 19.03
N ASN A 36 7.58 -18.20 18.70
CA ASN A 36 6.57 -17.31 19.29
C ASN A 36 5.13 -17.85 19.17
N LEU A 37 4.81 -18.56 18.08
CA LEU A 37 3.49 -19.13 17.87
C LEU A 37 3.20 -20.25 18.88
N GLU A 38 4.14 -21.17 19.06
CA GLU A 38 4.02 -22.27 20.01
C GLU A 38 4.03 -21.76 21.46
N LEU A 39 4.81 -20.71 21.75
CA LEU A 39 4.80 -20.06 23.07
C LEU A 39 3.41 -19.49 23.42
N VAL A 40 2.76 -18.81 22.47
CA VAL A 40 1.41 -18.26 22.66
C VAL A 40 0.37 -19.39 22.81
N LYS A 41 0.53 -20.51 22.11
CA LYS A 41 -0.31 -21.71 22.31
C LYS A 41 -0.16 -22.28 23.72
N LYS A 42 1.07 -22.39 24.24
CA LYS A 42 1.33 -22.82 25.64
C LYS A 42 0.67 -21.88 26.65
N LEU A 43 0.81 -20.57 26.47
CA LEU A 43 0.13 -19.56 27.30
C LEU A 43 -1.40 -19.66 27.21
N ALA A 44 -1.95 -19.94 26.03
CA ALA A 44 -3.39 -20.17 25.86
C ALA A 44 -3.86 -21.43 26.61
N GLY A 45 -3.06 -22.49 26.64
CA GLY A 45 -3.30 -23.69 27.46
C GLY A 45 -3.30 -23.36 28.96
N ALA A 46 -2.24 -22.71 29.44
CA ALA A 46 -2.13 -22.30 30.84
C ALA A 46 -3.29 -21.39 31.28
N TRP A 47 -3.73 -20.48 30.42
CA TRP A 47 -4.92 -19.67 30.70
C TRP A 47 -6.19 -20.52 30.83
N LYS A 48 -6.38 -21.56 30.01
CA LYS A 48 -7.56 -22.42 30.13
C LYS A 48 -7.59 -23.16 31.47
N GLU A 49 -6.45 -23.64 31.92
CA GLU A 49 -6.28 -24.36 33.20
C GLU A 49 -6.31 -23.43 34.42
N LEU A 50 -6.09 -22.13 34.23
CA LEU A 50 -6.06 -21.16 35.33
C LEU A 50 -7.40 -21.16 36.12
N PRO A 51 -7.37 -21.20 37.47
CA PRO A 51 -8.58 -21.15 38.29
C PRO A 51 -9.43 -19.92 38.01
N ALA A 52 -10.75 -20.05 38.18
CA ALA A 52 -11.69 -18.95 37.94
C ALA A 52 -11.38 -17.71 38.80
N SER A 53 -10.98 -17.91 40.06
CA SER A 53 -10.58 -16.84 40.96
C SER A 53 -9.39 -16.03 40.44
N GLN A 54 -8.38 -16.69 39.88
CA GLN A 54 -7.20 -16.02 39.31
C GLN A 54 -7.53 -15.34 37.97
N LYS A 55 -8.36 -15.97 37.13
CA LYS A 55 -8.87 -15.34 35.90
C LYS A 55 -9.64 -14.05 36.22
N GLN A 56 -10.45 -14.08 37.27
CA GLN A 56 -11.27 -12.95 37.70
C GLN A 56 -10.42 -11.71 38.02
N VAL A 57 -9.25 -11.86 38.65
CA VAL A 57 -8.31 -10.75 38.91
C VAL A 57 -7.91 -10.04 37.61
N TYR A 58 -7.57 -10.81 36.56
CA TYR A 58 -7.22 -10.24 35.26
C TYR A 58 -8.41 -9.59 34.55
N ASP A 59 -9.61 -10.18 34.67
CA ASP A 59 -10.83 -9.63 34.07
C ASP A 59 -11.27 -8.33 34.76
N GLU A 60 -11.18 -8.26 36.08
CA GLU A 60 -11.45 -7.04 36.86
C GLU A 60 -10.46 -5.93 36.52
N ALA A 61 -9.16 -6.24 36.46
CA ALA A 61 -8.15 -5.31 35.99
C ALA A 61 -8.44 -4.80 34.56
N GLY A 62 -8.90 -5.69 33.67
CA GLY A 62 -9.35 -5.34 32.33
C GLY A 62 -10.56 -4.39 32.32
N LYS A 63 -11.58 -4.65 33.17
CA LYS A 63 -12.77 -3.79 33.31
C LYS A 63 -12.40 -2.41 33.82
N THR A 64 -11.53 -2.31 34.83
CA THR A 64 -11.07 -1.03 35.39
C THR A 64 -10.34 -0.21 34.34
N GLU A 65 -9.40 -0.82 33.62
CA GLU A 65 -8.71 -0.15 32.51
C GLU A 65 -9.66 0.25 31.37
N TRP A 66 -10.73 -0.51 31.13
CA TRP A 66 -11.76 -0.15 30.15
C TRP A 66 -12.53 1.12 30.53
N LYS A 67 -12.87 1.28 31.82
CA LYS A 67 -13.48 2.52 32.33
C LYS A 67 -12.55 3.71 32.13
N ARG A 68 -11.28 3.59 32.56
CA ARG A 68 -10.26 4.62 32.36
C ARG A 68 -10.07 4.97 30.89
N TYR A 69 -10.06 3.98 30.01
CA TYR A 69 -9.99 4.18 28.56
C TYR A 69 -11.18 4.98 28.02
N GLY A 70 -12.38 4.73 28.54
CA GLY A 70 -13.59 5.48 28.19
C GLY A 70 -13.45 6.97 28.50
N GLU A 71 -13.00 7.30 29.72
CA GLU A 71 -12.75 8.67 30.16
C GLU A 71 -11.66 9.35 29.32
N GLN A 72 -10.52 8.67 29.10
CA GLN A 72 -9.43 9.18 28.27
C GLN A 72 -9.88 9.43 26.82
N MET A 73 -10.69 8.54 26.25
CA MET A 73 -11.23 8.71 24.90
C MET A 73 -12.26 9.84 24.82
N ALA A 74 -13.07 10.04 25.86
CA ALA A 74 -14.02 11.15 25.92
C ALA A 74 -13.27 12.48 25.98
N ALA A 75 -12.28 12.61 26.88
CA ALA A 75 -11.41 13.77 26.97
C ALA A 75 -10.67 14.04 25.65
N TYR A 76 -10.08 13.00 25.05
CA TYR A 76 -9.41 13.09 23.75
C TYR A 76 -10.36 13.62 22.65
N LYS A 77 -11.59 13.11 22.58
CA LYS A 77 -12.56 13.58 21.58
C LYS A 77 -13.00 15.02 21.81
N ALA A 78 -13.18 15.42 23.07
CA ALA A 78 -13.57 16.79 23.44
C ALA A 78 -12.49 17.82 23.06
N GLN A 79 -11.21 17.43 23.04
CA GLN A 79 -10.09 18.28 22.65
C GLN A 79 -9.95 18.44 21.11
N LEU A 80 -10.63 17.64 20.30
CA LEU A 80 -10.48 17.68 18.85
C LEU A 80 -11.31 18.80 18.22
N SER A 81 -10.70 19.57 17.32
CA SER A 81 -11.46 20.43 16.42
C SER A 81 -12.22 19.61 15.37
N PRO A 82 -13.32 20.13 14.80
CA PRO A 82 -14.05 19.45 13.72
C PRO A 82 -13.16 19.05 12.53
N ALA A 83 -12.20 19.91 12.16
CA ALA A 83 -11.25 19.65 11.10
C ALA A 83 -10.29 18.49 11.44
N GLN A 84 -9.78 18.44 12.67
CA GLN A 84 -8.92 17.34 13.14
C GLN A 84 -9.69 16.02 13.20
N ALA A 85 -10.93 16.04 13.69
CA ALA A 85 -11.80 14.87 13.73
C ALA A 85 -12.08 14.32 12.31
N ALA A 86 -12.33 15.20 11.34
CA ALA A 86 -12.51 14.82 9.94
C ALA A 86 -11.24 14.22 9.33
N ALA A 87 -10.07 14.82 9.58
CA ALA A 87 -8.78 14.31 9.11
C ALA A 87 -8.49 12.90 9.66
N LEU A 88 -8.71 12.66 10.95
CA LEU A 88 -8.56 11.34 11.58
C LEU A 88 -9.54 10.30 11.01
N LYS A 89 -10.78 10.71 10.70
CA LYS A 89 -11.77 9.83 10.07
C LYS A 89 -11.32 9.40 8.66
N GLU A 90 -10.79 10.33 7.88
CA GLU A 90 -10.29 10.04 6.53
C GLU A 90 -9.00 9.21 6.54
N GLU A 91 -8.07 9.48 7.46
CA GLU A 91 -6.89 8.64 7.68
C GLU A 91 -7.32 7.19 8.01
N ARG A 92 -8.27 7.02 8.94
CA ARG A 92 -8.81 5.70 9.30
C ARG A 92 -9.46 5.02 8.10
N ARG A 93 -10.21 5.74 7.27
CA ARG A 93 -10.81 5.22 6.03
C ARG A 93 -9.74 4.75 5.05
N ARG A 94 -8.69 5.56 4.83
CA ARG A 94 -7.55 5.22 3.98
C ARG A 94 -6.82 3.96 4.44
N LEU A 95 -6.54 3.85 5.74
CA LEU A 95 -5.89 2.67 6.32
C LEU A 95 -6.77 1.41 6.18
N GLN A 96 -8.09 1.53 6.40
CA GLN A 96 -9.01 0.42 6.18
C GLN A 96 -9.08 0.00 4.72
N ALA A 97 -9.16 0.95 3.79
CA ALA A 97 -9.13 0.67 2.36
C ALA A 97 -7.82 -0.02 1.94
N LYS A 98 -6.67 0.42 2.46
CA LYS A 98 -5.37 -0.24 2.25
C LYS A 98 -5.37 -1.68 2.79
N ARG A 99 -5.89 -1.92 4.00
CA ARG A 99 -6.01 -3.28 4.57
C ARG A 99 -6.92 -4.18 3.74
N ARG A 100 -8.07 -3.67 3.27
CA ARG A 100 -8.99 -4.39 2.38
C ARG A 100 -8.31 -4.74 1.05
N SER A 101 -7.62 -3.78 0.45
CA SER A 101 -6.82 -3.99 -0.77
C SER A 101 -5.75 -5.07 -0.60
N ILE A 102 -5.01 -5.06 0.51
CA ILE A 102 -3.99 -6.08 0.79
C ILE A 102 -4.63 -7.46 0.97
N ARG A 103 -5.75 -7.56 1.70
CA ARG A 103 -6.47 -8.83 1.88
C ARG A 103 -6.98 -9.37 0.55
N ALA A 104 -7.64 -8.53 -0.26
CA ALA A 104 -8.10 -8.91 -1.59
C ALA A 104 -6.94 -9.37 -2.48
N LYS A 105 -5.80 -8.66 -2.47
CA LYS A 105 -4.60 -9.07 -3.23
C LYS A 105 -4.07 -10.43 -2.77
N ARG A 106 -4.01 -10.69 -1.46
CA ARG A 106 -3.58 -11.99 -0.91
C ARG A 106 -4.51 -13.12 -1.35
N GLU A 107 -5.82 -12.89 -1.30
CA GLU A 107 -6.82 -13.84 -1.78
C GLU A 107 -6.63 -14.15 -3.26
N LEU A 108 -6.48 -13.12 -4.12
CA LEU A 108 -6.23 -13.32 -5.55
C LEU A 108 -4.92 -14.09 -5.82
N ASN A 109 -3.88 -13.85 -5.01
CA ASN A 109 -2.63 -14.59 -5.11
C ASN A 109 -2.82 -16.07 -4.72
N LEU A 110 -3.57 -16.35 -3.65
CA LEU A 110 -3.89 -17.72 -3.22
C LEU A 110 -4.74 -18.46 -4.25
N LEU A 111 -5.63 -17.76 -4.95
CA LEU A 111 -6.43 -18.29 -6.05
C LEU A 111 -5.63 -18.44 -7.36
N GLY A 112 -4.32 -18.14 -7.34
CA GLY A 112 -3.45 -18.28 -8.51
C GLY A 112 -3.82 -17.35 -9.66
N LYS A 113 -4.33 -16.14 -9.39
CA LYS A 113 -4.71 -15.21 -10.45
C LYS A 113 -3.51 -14.86 -11.34
N PRO A 114 -3.63 -15.03 -12.67
CA PRO A 114 -2.56 -14.73 -13.63
C PRO A 114 -1.98 -13.32 -13.46
N LYS A 115 -0.64 -13.22 -13.49
CA LYS A 115 0.04 -11.92 -13.53
C LYS A 115 -0.25 -11.25 -14.87
N ARG A 116 -0.43 -9.92 -14.83
CA ARG A 116 -0.69 -9.12 -16.03
C ARG A 116 0.39 -9.29 -17.08
N ALA A 117 0.00 -9.15 -18.34
CA ALA A 117 0.92 -9.08 -19.47
C ALA A 117 2.02 -8.05 -19.21
N ARG A 118 3.28 -8.45 -19.44
CA ARG A 118 4.46 -7.58 -19.37
C ARG A 118 4.49 -6.67 -20.58
N THR A 119 4.88 -5.42 -20.35
CA THR A 119 5.15 -4.49 -21.45
C THR A 119 6.55 -4.71 -22.00
N ALA A 120 6.83 -4.27 -23.22
CA ALA A 120 8.16 -4.35 -23.83
C ALA A 120 9.25 -3.76 -22.92
N PHE A 121 8.97 -2.61 -22.31
CA PHE A 121 9.87 -2.00 -21.34
C PHE A 121 10.06 -2.86 -20.07
N ASN A 122 9.04 -3.58 -19.60
CA ASN A 122 9.21 -4.47 -18.44
C ASN A 122 10.12 -5.66 -18.74
N ILE A 123 10.07 -6.16 -19.98
CA ILE A 123 10.91 -7.28 -20.45
C ILE A 123 12.35 -6.78 -20.58
N PHE A 124 12.57 -5.67 -21.29
CA PHE A 124 13.86 -4.97 -21.35
C PHE A 124 14.42 -4.69 -19.96
N LEU A 125 13.59 -4.16 -19.05
CA LEU A 125 13.99 -3.88 -17.68
C LEU A 125 14.41 -5.16 -16.96
N SER A 126 13.67 -6.27 -17.07
CA SER A 126 14.03 -7.51 -16.38
C SER A 126 15.37 -8.11 -16.84
N GLU A 127 15.72 -7.96 -18.11
CA GLU A 127 17.00 -8.43 -18.66
C GLU A 127 18.16 -7.51 -18.24
N ASN A 128 17.96 -6.21 -18.35
CA ASN A 128 19.05 -5.23 -18.20
C ASN A 128 19.22 -4.72 -16.75
N PHE A 129 18.30 -5.05 -15.83
CA PHE A 129 18.35 -4.53 -14.46
C PHE A 129 19.53 -5.08 -13.65
N GLN A 130 19.87 -6.36 -13.83
CA GLN A 130 20.97 -7.00 -13.13
C GLN A 130 22.33 -6.44 -13.58
N GLU A 131 22.48 -6.24 -14.89
CA GLU A 131 23.71 -5.75 -15.52
C GLU A 131 23.91 -4.23 -15.35
N SER A 132 22.83 -3.48 -15.08
CA SER A 132 22.94 -2.03 -14.92
C SER A 132 23.71 -1.62 -13.66
N GLU A 133 24.65 -0.69 -13.83
CA GLU A 133 25.41 -0.09 -12.73
C GLU A 133 24.71 1.13 -12.11
N GLY A 134 24.62 1.12 -10.78
CA GLY A 134 24.06 2.24 -10.04
C GLY A 134 23.99 1.98 -8.54
N VAL A 135 24.16 3.06 -7.76
CA VAL A 135 24.22 3.06 -6.29
C VAL A 135 22.89 2.67 -5.64
N SER A 136 21.77 2.86 -6.36
CA SER A 136 20.43 2.54 -5.86
C SER A 136 19.55 1.93 -6.97
N PRO A 137 18.67 0.98 -6.65
CA PRO A 137 17.65 0.44 -7.57
C PRO A 137 16.85 1.52 -8.31
N VAL A 138 16.54 2.64 -7.64
CA VAL A 138 15.79 3.76 -8.24
C VAL A 138 16.63 4.47 -9.30
N ALA A 139 17.91 4.68 -9.03
CA ALA A 139 18.84 5.29 -9.98
C ALA A 139 19.07 4.39 -11.20
N LYS A 140 19.21 3.07 -10.98
CA LYS A 140 19.31 2.07 -12.07
C LYS A 140 18.09 2.11 -12.98
N MET A 141 16.88 2.08 -12.39
CA MET A 141 15.64 2.12 -13.16
C MET A 141 15.50 3.42 -13.97
N LYS A 142 15.90 4.57 -13.41
CA LYS A 142 15.90 5.85 -14.14
C LYS A 142 16.83 5.81 -15.34
N LYS A 143 18.08 5.35 -15.17
CA LYS A 143 19.03 5.20 -16.27
C LYS A 143 18.49 4.28 -17.37
N LEU A 144 17.97 3.12 -17.01
CA LEU A 144 17.40 2.16 -17.97
C LEU A 144 16.19 2.73 -18.71
N TYR A 145 15.36 3.53 -18.04
CA TYR A 145 14.28 4.25 -18.71
C TYR A 145 14.81 5.24 -19.75
N ASP A 146 15.84 6.01 -19.41
CA ASP A 146 16.46 6.96 -20.34
C ASP A 146 17.09 6.24 -21.54
N THR A 147 17.78 5.11 -21.30
CA THR A 147 18.32 4.24 -22.35
C THR A 147 17.21 3.71 -23.26
N TRP A 148 16.13 3.20 -22.68
CA TRP A 148 14.97 2.72 -23.44
C TRP A 148 14.37 3.83 -24.30
N GLN A 149 14.24 5.07 -23.81
CA GLN A 149 13.70 6.17 -24.61
C GLN A 149 14.57 6.45 -25.84
N LYS A 150 15.90 6.49 -25.66
CA LYS A 150 16.88 6.78 -26.72
C LYS A 150 17.09 5.63 -27.71
N MET A 151 16.71 4.42 -27.35
CA MET A 151 16.91 3.23 -28.18
C MET A 151 16.09 3.31 -29.48
N PRO A 152 16.68 3.00 -30.65
CA PRO A 152 15.98 3.01 -31.94
C PRO A 152 14.92 1.92 -32.00
N THR A 153 13.92 2.14 -32.84
CA THR A 153 12.78 1.23 -33.01
C THR A 153 13.20 -0.20 -33.35
N SER A 154 14.25 -0.38 -34.16
CA SER A 154 14.79 -1.70 -34.52
C SER A 154 15.26 -2.51 -33.31
N GLN A 155 15.97 -1.90 -32.38
CA GLN A 155 16.43 -2.54 -31.14
C GLN A 155 15.27 -2.80 -30.16
N LYS A 156 14.18 -2.02 -30.26
CA LYS A 156 12.95 -2.25 -29.48
C LYS A 156 12.08 -3.36 -30.05
N GLN A 157 12.20 -3.70 -31.34
CA GLN A 157 11.31 -4.68 -31.99
C GLN A 157 11.27 -6.04 -31.29
N PRO A 158 12.40 -6.67 -30.89
CA PRO A 158 12.36 -7.94 -30.18
C PRO A 158 11.54 -7.86 -28.90
N TYR A 159 11.70 -6.78 -28.12
CA TYR A 159 10.94 -6.55 -26.90
C TYR A 159 9.45 -6.30 -27.14
N LEU A 160 9.12 -5.61 -28.24
CA LEU A 160 7.73 -5.40 -28.65
C LEU A 160 7.06 -6.72 -29.01
N GLN A 161 7.74 -7.58 -29.78
CA GLN A 161 7.24 -8.90 -30.14
C GLN A 161 7.04 -9.78 -28.88
N LEU A 162 8.04 -9.86 -27.99
CA LEU A 162 7.91 -10.60 -26.72
C LEU A 162 6.75 -10.07 -25.85
N ALA A 163 6.45 -8.78 -25.91
CA ALA A 163 5.31 -8.22 -25.19
C ALA A 163 3.96 -8.60 -25.82
N GLU A 164 3.87 -8.74 -27.14
CA GLU A 164 2.68 -9.29 -27.80
C GLU A 164 2.48 -10.77 -27.44
N ASP A 165 3.55 -11.56 -27.43
CA ASP A 165 3.49 -12.96 -27.01
C ASP A 165 3.04 -13.10 -25.54
N ASP A 166 3.54 -12.23 -24.64
CA ASP A 166 3.14 -12.23 -23.23
C ASP A 166 1.68 -11.77 -23.02
N LYS A 167 1.12 -10.96 -23.94
CA LYS A 167 -0.33 -10.67 -23.96
C LYS A 167 -1.13 -11.92 -24.31
N VAL A 168 -0.73 -12.67 -25.34
CA VAL A 168 -1.41 -13.92 -25.71
C VAL A 168 -1.37 -14.92 -24.54
N ARG A 169 -0.21 -15.09 -23.90
CA ARG A 169 -0.06 -15.87 -22.66
C ARG A 169 -1.06 -15.41 -21.58
N TYR A 170 -1.07 -14.12 -21.27
CA TYR A 170 -1.96 -13.57 -20.24
C TYR A 170 -3.45 -13.80 -20.56
N GLU A 171 -3.84 -13.64 -21.82
CA GLU A 171 -5.22 -13.86 -22.25
C GLU A 171 -5.65 -15.31 -22.10
N ASN A 172 -4.80 -16.25 -22.51
CA ASN A 172 -5.06 -17.69 -22.37
C ASN A 172 -5.14 -18.11 -20.90
N GLU A 173 -4.16 -17.70 -20.07
CA GLU A 173 -4.19 -17.97 -18.64
C GLU A 173 -5.42 -17.37 -17.95
N MET A 174 -5.81 -16.13 -18.32
CA MET A 174 -6.98 -15.49 -17.76
C MET A 174 -8.28 -16.18 -18.14
N LYS A 175 -8.42 -16.65 -19.40
CA LYS A 175 -9.61 -17.42 -19.83
C LYS A 175 -9.76 -18.67 -18.97
N SER A 176 -8.69 -19.45 -18.82
CA SER A 176 -8.69 -20.66 -18.00
C SER A 176 -8.96 -20.35 -16.52
N TRP A 177 -8.37 -19.29 -15.98
CA TRP A 177 -8.59 -18.88 -14.60
C TRP A 177 -10.02 -18.40 -14.34
N GLU A 178 -10.61 -17.61 -15.26
CA GLU A 178 -11.99 -17.15 -15.15
C GLU A 178 -12.97 -18.31 -15.22
N ALA A 179 -12.76 -19.28 -16.11
CA ALA A 179 -13.55 -20.51 -16.16
C ALA A 179 -13.49 -21.28 -14.82
N LYS A 180 -12.30 -21.40 -14.23
CA LYS A 180 -12.13 -22.00 -12.89
C LYS A 180 -12.87 -21.22 -11.81
N MET A 181 -12.85 -19.88 -11.84
CA MET A 181 -13.58 -19.07 -10.85
C MET A 181 -15.09 -19.23 -10.98
N LEU A 182 -15.62 -19.35 -12.19
CA LEU A 182 -17.03 -19.65 -12.43
C LEU A 182 -17.42 -21.02 -11.86
N GLN A 183 -16.60 -22.06 -12.08
CA GLN A 183 -16.83 -23.39 -11.51
C GLN A 183 -16.83 -23.39 -9.97
N LEU A 184 -16.04 -22.51 -9.35
CA LEU A 184 -16.00 -22.34 -7.90
C LEU A 184 -17.09 -21.39 -7.35
N GLY A 185 -18.01 -20.91 -8.19
CA GLY A 185 -19.07 -19.96 -7.80
C GLY A 185 -18.56 -18.56 -7.45
N ARG A 186 -17.33 -18.22 -7.84
CA ARG A 186 -16.66 -16.92 -7.58
C ARG A 186 -16.77 -15.98 -8.77
N GLU A 187 -18.00 -15.78 -9.25
CA GLU A 187 -18.30 -14.90 -10.38
C GLU A 187 -17.91 -13.44 -10.10
N ASP A 188 -17.88 -13.04 -8.82
CA ASP A 188 -17.41 -11.73 -8.35
C ASP A 188 -15.99 -11.38 -8.81
N LEU A 189 -15.19 -12.39 -9.15
CA LEU A 189 -13.79 -12.24 -9.52
C LEU A 189 -13.53 -12.21 -11.03
N VAL A 190 -14.54 -12.53 -11.84
CA VAL A 190 -14.47 -12.56 -13.31
C VAL A 190 -14.55 -11.14 -13.88
N ARG A 191 -13.77 -10.85 -14.93
CA ARG A 191 -13.80 -9.51 -15.54
C ARG A 191 -15.15 -9.25 -16.19
N SER A 192 -15.85 -8.22 -15.74
CA SER A 192 -17.04 -7.72 -16.46
C SER A 192 -16.64 -7.13 -17.81
N LYS A 193 -17.36 -7.50 -18.88
CA LYS A 193 -17.22 -6.91 -20.23
C LYS A 193 -17.72 -5.44 -20.30
N LYS A 194 -18.46 -4.94 -19.30
CA LYS A 194 -18.87 -3.53 -19.23
C LYS A 194 -17.65 -2.67 -18.87
N GLN A 195 -17.03 -2.16 -19.93
CA GLN A 195 -15.91 -1.24 -20.03
C GLN A 195 -15.37 -0.61 -18.73
N ARG A 196 -14.05 -0.76 -18.53
CA ARG A 196 -13.27 0.17 -17.73
C ARG A 196 -13.37 1.56 -18.39
N HIS A 197 -14.24 2.44 -17.90
CA HIS A 197 -14.12 3.85 -18.22
C HIS A 197 -12.72 4.32 -17.78
N LYS A 198 -11.83 4.56 -18.75
CA LYS A 198 -10.57 5.27 -18.50
C LYS A 198 -10.97 6.65 -17.98
N LYS A 199 -10.82 6.89 -16.67
CA LYS A 199 -10.87 8.27 -16.15
C LYS A 199 -9.82 9.07 -16.91
N LYS A 200 -10.25 10.03 -17.73
CA LYS A 200 -9.34 11.01 -18.34
C LYS A 200 -8.53 11.65 -17.20
N PRO A 201 -7.20 11.74 -17.29
CA PRO A 201 -6.44 12.51 -16.32
C PRO A 201 -6.94 13.96 -16.34
N ALA A 202 -7.19 14.52 -15.15
CA ALA A 202 -7.55 15.93 -15.01
C ALA A 202 -6.45 16.79 -15.66
N PRO A 203 -6.80 17.89 -16.36
CA PRO A 203 -5.82 18.76 -16.97
C PRO A 203 -4.93 19.33 -15.86
N THR A 204 -3.66 18.95 -15.88
CA THR A 204 -2.61 19.59 -15.08
C THR A 204 -2.52 21.05 -15.52
N ALA A 205 -2.83 21.97 -14.60
CA ALA A 205 -2.64 23.40 -14.78
C ALA A 205 -1.18 23.67 -15.21
N LYS A 206 -1.01 24.39 -16.33
CA LYS A 206 0.29 24.86 -16.80
C LYS A 206 0.93 25.74 -15.70
N PRO A 207 2.22 25.57 -15.37
CA PRO A 207 2.90 26.53 -14.52
C PRO A 207 3.04 27.86 -15.28
N ALA A 208 2.69 28.95 -14.60
CA ALA A 208 2.79 30.32 -15.11
C ALA A 208 4.24 30.63 -15.52
N ALA A 209 4.39 31.21 -16.72
CA ALA A 209 5.66 31.70 -17.23
C ALA A 209 6.19 32.82 -16.32
N THR A 210 7.39 32.61 -15.77
CA THR A 210 8.15 33.67 -15.11
C THR A 210 8.65 34.66 -16.14
N ALA A 211 8.21 35.91 -16.01
CA ALA A 211 8.74 37.05 -16.75
C ALA A 211 10.22 37.24 -16.41
N LYS A 212 11.10 37.04 -17.40
CA LYS A 212 12.45 37.60 -17.37
C LYS A 212 12.38 38.99 -17.98
N ALA A 213 12.56 39.99 -17.13
CA ALA A 213 12.92 41.33 -17.53
C ALA A 213 14.34 41.30 -18.12
N SER A 214 14.49 41.81 -19.34
CA SER A 214 15.78 42.24 -19.88
C SER A 214 15.61 43.64 -20.45
N SER A 215 16.31 44.56 -19.80
CA SER A 215 16.44 45.98 -20.12
C SER A 215 17.28 46.23 -21.37
N ALA A 216 17.12 47.44 -21.92
CA ALA A 216 17.93 48.14 -22.91
C ALA A 216 17.70 47.73 -24.39
N GLY A 217 17.52 48.64 -25.34
CA GLY A 217 17.67 50.09 -25.30
C GLY A 217 16.95 50.75 -26.48
N ASN A 218 16.51 51.97 -26.22
CA ASN A 218 15.80 52.86 -27.11
C ASN A 218 16.78 53.44 -28.15
N LYS A 219 16.45 53.39 -29.45
CA LYS A 219 16.85 54.41 -30.44
C LYS A 219 15.85 54.42 -31.60
N ALA A 220 15.36 55.62 -31.87
CA ALA A 220 14.32 55.97 -32.82
C ALA A 220 14.88 56.35 -34.20
N LYS A 221 13.95 56.40 -35.19
CA LYS A 221 13.99 57.10 -36.49
C LYS A 221 14.93 56.48 -37.54
N LEU A 222 14.57 56.35 -38.83
CA LEU A 222 13.93 57.33 -39.71
C LEU A 222 13.31 56.65 -40.96
N LYS A 223 12.22 57.23 -41.49
CA LYS A 223 11.61 56.99 -42.82
C LYS A 223 12.53 57.39 -43.98
N LYS A 224 12.45 56.65 -45.11
CA LYS A 224 12.38 57.12 -46.54
C LYS A 224 12.47 55.86 -47.46
N SER A 225 11.42 55.50 -48.22
CA SER A 225 10.98 55.97 -49.55
C SER A 225 11.78 55.40 -50.73
N GLU A 226 11.06 54.68 -51.61
CA GLU A 226 11.22 54.53 -53.08
C GLU A 226 12.63 54.33 -53.66
N GLU A 227 12.87 53.16 -54.26
CA GLU A 227 12.69 52.89 -55.71
C GLU A 227 12.58 51.36 -55.94
#